data_AF-A0A8T2QKV7-F1
#
_entry.id   AF-A0A8T2QKV7-F1
#
_cell.length_a   1.000
_cell.length_b   1.000
_cell.length_c   1.000
_cell.angle_alpha   90.00
_cell.angle_beta   90.00
_cell.angle_gamma   90.00
#
_symmetry.space_group_name_H-M   'P 1'
#
loop_
_entity.id
_entity.type
_entity.pdbx_description
1 polymer ?
#
loop_
_entity_poly.entity_id
_entity_poly.type
_entity_poly.pdbx_seq_one_letter_code
_entity_poly.pdbx_strand_id
1 'polypeptide(L)'
;MDTSQMGATYILKGVEFGQNETSLPSNITLLDPNYECSKAVPNVTTRMIRTCCKKINSTIILTSNKYLPRYKGDVTISYDILKAYPNQYYAQVTLSNDSPTGRLDYWNLQWTWQNEEFIYSMKGATTLEQDQNACIFGKAGSSFVGVDFSTVTSCQARPTIIDLDQYKANDSAIGRIEYCCRNGTLLPSIQDPSKSKSVFQMIVYKLPPQSQNSTLITPPIDWNLTGTFNSDYKCGQPRLVEPTLYADDSVSQRTESAVMSWQVTCNVTQVPVIPKCCVSFSAYNNQSVVPCSTCACGCTSENSCNKSAEALLIPIELATVPFVNRTTKTLAWAQLNHWPVPKVLPCPDNCGVSVNWHLVSDYTDGWSARMTIFNWQGLQFADWSAAVELGDSVFSGFQKTYSFNYSTPGNNTIFVYGLNQGLSYLNGIYDNYPGIQQSVFSFTLDAQKNNVSLQDFYPKKVFFDGNECAMPDTLPLNNVGRLISSLITVLALPLVVICFGPSGYL
;
A
#
# COMPACT_ATOMS: atom_id res chain seq x y z
N MET A 1 0.06 -1.48 -38.55
CA MET A 1 -0.44 -0.95 -37.27
C MET A 1 -1.10 -2.10 -36.54
N ASP A 2 -0.57 -2.47 -35.38
CA ASP A 2 -1.15 -3.52 -34.56
C ASP A 2 -2.38 -2.96 -33.83
N THR A 3 -3.57 -3.39 -34.24
CA THR A 3 -4.84 -2.89 -33.71
C THR A 3 -5.09 -3.32 -32.26
N SER A 4 -4.34 -4.30 -31.74
CA SER A 4 -4.45 -4.76 -30.35
C SER A 4 -3.81 -3.78 -29.35
N GLN A 5 -2.90 -2.91 -29.80
CA GLN A 5 -2.24 -1.90 -28.97
C GLN A 5 -2.93 -0.52 -29.02
N MET A 6 -3.96 -0.37 -29.85
CA MET A 6 -4.61 0.93 -30.16
C MET A 6 -6.08 0.99 -29.71
N GLY A 7 -6.57 -0.01 -28.97
CA GLY A 7 -7.96 -0.08 -28.51
C GLY A 7 -8.08 -0.69 -27.12
N ALA A 8 -9.02 -0.17 -26.32
CA ALA A 8 -9.40 -0.73 -25.03
C ALA A 8 -10.77 -1.42 -25.14
N THR A 9 -10.89 -2.64 -24.63
CA THR A 9 -12.16 -3.38 -24.59
C THR A 9 -12.66 -3.44 -23.15
N TYR A 10 -13.87 -2.94 -22.91
CA TYR A 10 -14.51 -2.97 -21.60
C TYR A 10 -15.71 -3.91 -21.66
N ILE A 11 -15.82 -4.80 -20.66
CA ILE A 11 -16.97 -5.70 -20.51
C ILE A 11 -17.90 -5.07 -19.47
N LEU A 12 -19.05 -4.57 -19.91
CA LEU A 12 -20.08 -4.06 -19.01
C LEU A 12 -20.92 -5.23 -18.51
N LYS A 13 -20.94 -5.44 -17.19
CA LYS A 13 -21.87 -6.34 -16.51
C LYS A 13 -22.88 -5.48 -15.75
N GLY A 14 -24.09 -5.35 -16.27
CA GLY A 14 -25.19 -4.67 -15.58
C GLY A 14 -26.11 -5.68 -14.92
N VAL A 15 -26.38 -5.51 -13.62
CA VAL A 15 -27.58 -5.99 -12.94
C VAL A 15 -28.13 -4.83 -12.14
N GLU A 16 -29.26 -4.27 -12.55
CA GLU A 16 -30.04 -3.38 -11.69
C GLU A 16 -31.16 -4.22 -11.08
N PHE A 17 -31.20 -4.30 -9.75
CA PHE A 17 -32.25 -4.98 -8.98
C PHE A 17 -32.53 -6.45 -9.36
N GLY A 18 -31.50 -7.21 -9.75
CA GLY A 18 -31.63 -8.66 -9.99
C GLY A 18 -32.44 -9.03 -11.23
N GLN A 19 -32.74 -8.08 -12.13
CA GLN A 19 -33.27 -8.37 -13.46
C GLN A 19 -32.17 -8.30 -14.52
N ASN A 20 -32.16 -9.28 -15.42
CA ASN A 20 -31.27 -9.31 -16.58
C ASN A 20 -31.75 -8.30 -17.63
N GLU A 21 -31.34 -7.05 -17.49
CA GLU A 21 -31.45 -6.04 -18.55
C GLU A 21 -30.41 -6.36 -19.65
N THR A 22 -30.88 -6.64 -20.87
CA THR A 22 -30.04 -6.90 -22.06
C THR A 22 -29.76 -5.65 -22.89
N SER A 23 -30.10 -4.46 -22.39
CA SER A 23 -29.97 -3.22 -23.14
C SER A 23 -28.54 -2.68 -23.07
N LEU A 24 -27.90 -2.51 -24.22
CA LEU A 24 -26.62 -1.83 -24.34
C LEU A 24 -26.81 -0.32 -24.09
N PRO A 25 -25.86 0.38 -23.43
CA PRO A 25 -25.98 1.82 -23.22
C PRO A 25 -26.08 2.58 -24.55
N SER A 26 -26.91 3.62 -24.61
CA SER A 26 -27.18 4.34 -25.85
C SER A 26 -26.00 5.20 -26.34
N ASN A 27 -25.01 5.45 -25.48
CA ASN A 27 -23.84 6.26 -25.79
C ASN A 27 -22.61 5.79 -24.99
N ILE A 28 -21.41 5.97 -25.56
CA ILE A 28 -20.13 5.83 -24.87
C ILE A 28 -19.26 7.02 -25.26
N THR A 29 -18.77 7.76 -24.25
CA THR A 29 -17.95 8.95 -24.44
C THR A 29 -16.65 8.80 -23.66
N LEU A 30 -15.53 9.18 -24.29
CA LEU A 30 -14.25 9.29 -23.61
C LEU A 30 -14.18 10.68 -22.96
N LEU A 31 -13.90 10.74 -21.67
CA LEU A 31 -13.84 12.00 -20.91
C LEU A 31 -12.49 12.74 -21.06
N ASP A 32 -11.55 12.20 -21.83
CA ASP A 32 -10.26 12.84 -22.10
C ASP A 32 -10.42 13.93 -23.16
N PRO A 33 -10.21 15.22 -22.83
CA PRO A 33 -10.39 16.32 -23.76
C PRO A 33 -9.39 16.34 -24.91
N ASN A 34 -8.32 15.54 -24.85
CA ASN A 34 -7.31 15.45 -25.91
C ASN A 34 -7.72 14.52 -27.07
N TYR A 35 -8.86 13.84 -26.94
CA TYR A 35 -9.36 12.89 -27.92
C TYR A 35 -10.77 13.26 -28.35
N GLU A 36 -10.99 13.30 -29.66
CA GLU A 36 -12.31 13.46 -30.26
C GLU A 36 -12.81 12.10 -30.72
N CYS A 37 -13.93 11.68 -30.14
CA CYS A 37 -14.55 10.38 -30.45
C CYS A 37 -15.72 10.55 -31.43
N SER A 38 -15.72 9.69 -32.44
CA SER A 38 -16.84 9.53 -33.36
C SER A 38 -18.08 8.99 -32.63
N LYS A 39 -19.26 9.22 -33.21
CA LYS A 39 -20.53 8.74 -32.64
C LYS A 39 -20.48 7.22 -32.42
N ALA A 40 -20.82 6.79 -31.21
CA ALA A 40 -20.87 5.39 -30.85
C ALA A 40 -21.82 4.61 -31.78
N VAL A 41 -21.34 3.49 -32.32
CA VAL A 41 -22.13 2.61 -33.20
C VAL A 41 -22.49 1.35 -32.41
N PRO A 42 -23.74 1.22 -31.93
CA PRO A 42 -24.20 0.01 -31.28
C PRO A 42 -24.45 -1.09 -32.31
N ASN A 43 -23.95 -2.29 -32.02
CA ASN A 43 -24.20 -3.49 -32.78
C ASN A 43 -25.00 -4.48 -31.92
N VAL A 44 -26.30 -4.56 -32.21
CA VAL A 44 -27.27 -5.33 -31.43
C VAL A 44 -27.05 -6.84 -31.55
N THR A 45 -26.57 -7.33 -32.71
CA THR A 45 -26.31 -8.76 -32.93
C THR A 45 -25.08 -9.27 -32.19
N THR A 46 -24.04 -8.44 -32.06
CA THR A 46 -22.80 -8.83 -31.37
C THR A 46 -22.69 -8.30 -29.93
N ARG A 47 -23.72 -7.60 -29.45
CA ARG A 47 -23.75 -6.93 -28.14
C ARG A 47 -22.50 -6.07 -27.88
N MET A 48 -22.02 -5.38 -28.92
CA MET A 48 -20.84 -4.51 -28.83
C MET A 48 -21.21 -3.08 -29.20
N ILE A 49 -20.64 -2.12 -28.48
CA ILE A 49 -20.60 -0.72 -28.89
C ILE A 49 -19.15 -0.39 -29.21
N ARG A 50 -18.93 0.28 -30.35
CA ARG A 50 -17.61 0.75 -30.75
C ARG A 50 -17.66 2.24 -31.04
N THR A 51 -16.61 2.94 -30.63
CA THR A 51 -16.33 4.31 -31.03
C THR A 51 -14.85 4.40 -31.40
N CYS A 52 -14.54 5.17 -32.45
CA CYS A 52 -13.15 5.50 -32.78
C CYS A 52 -12.85 6.88 -32.23
N CYS A 53 -11.79 6.98 -31.42
CA CYS A 53 -11.29 8.23 -30.88
C CYS A 53 -9.98 8.60 -31.55
N LYS A 54 -9.87 9.84 -32.02
CA LYS A 54 -8.65 10.39 -32.61
C LYS A 54 -8.07 11.41 -31.65
N LYS A 55 -6.77 11.31 -31.36
CA LYS A 55 -6.05 12.38 -30.65
C LYS A 55 -6.16 13.64 -31.50
N ILE A 56 -6.73 14.70 -30.95
CA ILE A 56 -6.74 16.00 -31.61
C ILE A 56 -5.26 16.39 -31.75
N ASN A 57 -4.82 16.80 -32.95
CA ASN A 57 -3.44 17.26 -33.16
C ASN A 57 -3.14 18.32 -32.10
N SER A 58 -2.38 17.93 -31.08
CA SER A 58 -2.04 18.78 -29.95
C SER A 58 -0.91 19.71 -30.36
N THR A 59 -1.14 20.53 -31.37
CA THR A 59 -0.72 21.91 -31.26
C THR A 59 -1.59 22.47 -30.15
N ILE A 60 -1.09 22.45 -28.92
CA ILE A 60 -1.66 23.24 -27.82
C ILE A 60 -1.43 24.69 -28.22
N ILE A 61 -2.28 25.20 -29.10
CA ILE A 61 -2.55 26.62 -29.19
C ILE A 61 -3.26 26.93 -27.87
N LEU A 62 -2.67 27.83 -27.08
CA LEU A 62 -3.16 28.35 -25.80
C LEU A 62 -4.49 29.08 -25.96
N THR A 63 -5.52 28.40 -26.43
CA THR A 63 -6.87 28.93 -26.68
C THR A 63 -7.89 27.99 -26.07
N SER A 64 -7.84 27.86 -24.73
CA SER A 64 -8.99 27.66 -23.82
C SER A 64 -8.46 27.26 -22.43
N ASN A 65 -8.65 28.15 -21.46
CA ASN A 65 -8.31 27.99 -20.05
C ASN A 65 -9.16 26.89 -19.39
N LYS A 66 -8.91 25.61 -19.66
CA LYS A 66 -9.58 24.53 -18.94
C LYS A 66 -8.58 23.57 -18.33
N TYR A 67 -7.94 24.03 -17.26
CA TYR A 67 -7.20 23.17 -16.36
C TYR A 67 -8.13 22.11 -15.76
N LEU A 68 -7.61 20.90 -15.62
CA LEU A 68 -8.34 19.82 -14.95
C LEU A 68 -8.26 20.01 -13.43
N PRO A 69 -9.30 19.62 -12.67
CA PRO A 69 -9.24 19.67 -11.21
C PRO A 69 -8.22 18.66 -10.69
N ARG A 70 -7.49 19.00 -9.64
CA ARG A 70 -6.58 18.08 -8.95
C ARG A 70 -7.37 16.97 -8.27
N TYR A 71 -6.88 15.74 -8.34
CA TYR A 71 -7.44 14.59 -7.65
C TYR A 71 -6.51 14.11 -6.54
N LYS A 72 -7.12 13.53 -5.51
CA LYS A 72 -6.41 12.79 -4.47
C LYS A 72 -6.31 11.32 -4.89
N GLY A 73 -5.20 10.71 -4.53
CA GLY A 73 -4.99 9.26 -4.55
C GLY A 73 -4.18 8.86 -3.34
N ASP A 74 -3.67 7.63 -3.30
CA ASP A 74 -2.76 7.24 -2.23
C ASP A 74 -1.44 8.01 -2.32
N VAL A 75 -0.92 8.17 -3.54
CA VAL A 75 0.22 9.03 -3.84
C VAL A 75 -0.12 9.92 -5.01
N THR A 76 0.15 11.22 -4.88
CA THR A 76 0.06 12.17 -5.98
C THR A 76 1.44 12.63 -6.39
N ILE A 77 1.68 12.73 -7.70
CA ILE A 77 2.95 13.19 -8.27
C ILE A 77 2.69 14.45 -9.08
N SER A 78 3.32 15.55 -8.73
CA SER A 78 3.33 16.75 -9.57
C SER A 78 4.58 16.79 -10.44
N TYR A 79 4.42 17.20 -11.70
CA TYR A 79 5.49 17.49 -12.64
C TYR A 79 5.35 18.94 -13.07
N ASP A 80 6.17 19.81 -12.48
CA ASP A 80 6.05 21.26 -12.58
C ASP A 80 7.23 21.83 -13.37
N ILE A 81 6.95 22.55 -14.45
CA ILE A 81 7.99 23.24 -15.23
C ILE A 81 8.28 24.58 -14.58
N LEU A 82 9.49 24.74 -14.04
CA LEU A 82 9.92 25.96 -13.38
C LEU A 82 10.44 26.99 -14.38
N LYS A 83 11.22 26.53 -15.38
CA LYS A 83 11.83 27.38 -16.42
C LYS A 83 11.79 26.67 -17.75
N ALA A 84 11.47 27.38 -18.82
CA ALA A 84 11.39 26.82 -20.16
C ALA A 84 12.29 27.59 -21.14
N TYR A 85 13.19 26.88 -21.80
CA TYR A 85 14.04 27.38 -22.88
C TYR A 85 13.77 26.56 -24.15
N PRO A 86 14.23 27.03 -25.34
CA PRO A 86 14.01 26.29 -26.58
C PRO A 86 14.49 24.83 -26.53
N ASN A 87 15.72 24.60 -26.08
CA ASN A 87 16.38 23.29 -26.09
C ASN A 87 16.34 22.54 -24.75
N GLN A 88 15.96 23.20 -23.66
CA GLN A 88 15.96 22.61 -22.33
C GLN A 88 14.87 23.21 -21.45
N TYR A 89 14.51 22.52 -20.38
CA TYR A 89 13.62 23.04 -19.35
C TYR A 89 14.04 22.53 -17.97
N TYR A 90 13.59 23.23 -16.94
CA TYR A 90 13.81 22.89 -15.55
C TYR A 90 12.49 22.36 -15.01
N ALA A 91 12.49 21.14 -14.51
CA ALA A 91 11.32 20.50 -13.93
C ALA A 91 11.55 20.22 -12.44
N GLN A 92 10.49 20.39 -11.66
CA GLN A 92 10.40 19.89 -10.29
C GLN A 92 9.38 18.77 -10.25
N VAL A 93 9.75 17.68 -9.59
CA VAL A 93 8.85 16.56 -9.34
C VAL A 93 8.59 16.48 -7.84
N THR A 94 7.32 16.46 -7.45
CA THR A 94 6.90 16.30 -6.05
C THR A 94 6.05 15.06 -5.91
N LEU A 95 6.50 14.07 -5.14
CA LEU A 95 5.67 12.97 -4.67
C LEU A 95 5.05 13.39 -3.34
N SER A 96 3.73 13.24 -3.19
CA SER A 96 2.99 13.46 -1.94
C SER A 96 2.28 12.18 -1.55
N ASN A 97 2.58 11.67 -0.36
CA ASN A 97 1.86 10.57 0.24
C ASN A 97 0.62 11.09 0.97
N ASP A 98 -0.53 10.88 0.33
CA ASP A 98 -1.83 11.30 0.83
C ASP A 98 -2.59 10.11 1.46
N SER A 99 -1.98 8.91 1.48
CA SER A 99 -2.54 7.73 2.13
C SER A 99 -2.51 7.87 3.66
N PRO A 100 -3.62 7.57 4.36
CA PRO A 100 -3.70 7.73 5.82
C PRO A 100 -2.86 6.70 6.58
N THR A 101 -2.68 5.51 6.01
CA THR A 101 -1.96 4.39 6.65
C THR A 101 -0.83 3.86 5.77
N GLY A 102 -0.82 4.21 4.48
CA GLY A 102 0.20 3.76 3.53
C GLY A 102 1.52 4.48 3.73
N ARG A 103 2.61 3.74 3.68
CA ARG A 103 3.99 4.24 3.67
C ARG A 103 4.61 3.91 2.31
N LEU A 104 5.69 4.58 1.91
CA LEU A 104 6.63 4.02 0.95
C LEU A 104 8.03 4.10 1.51
N ASP A 105 8.81 3.05 1.30
CA ASP A 105 10.24 3.03 1.60
C ASP A 105 10.99 2.64 0.34
N TYR A 106 12.14 3.28 0.12
CA TYR A 106 12.98 3.06 -1.06
C TYR A 106 12.18 3.15 -2.36
N TRP A 107 11.37 4.21 -2.48
CA TRP A 107 10.57 4.39 -3.69
C TRP A 107 11.48 4.45 -4.94
N ASN A 108 11.01 3.81 -6.00
CA ASN A 108 11.58 3.87 -7.34
C ASN A 108 10.50 4.44 -8.26
N LEU A 109 10.82 5.53 -8.94
CA LEU A 109 9.91 6.21 -9.85
C LEU A 109 10.43 6.06 -11.27
N GLN A 110 9.60 5.52 -12.15
CA GLN A 110 9.92 5.34 -13.55
C GLN A 110 8.84 5.97 -14.41
N TRP A 111 9.23 6.51 -15.56
CA TRP A 111 8.32 7.02 -16.59
C TRP A 111 8.97 6.85 -17.97
N THR A 112 8.20 7.06 -19.02
CA THR A 112 8.66 7.05 -20.41
C THR A 112 8.55 8.45 -21.01
N TRP A 113 9.60 8.92 -21.67
CA TRP A 113 9.55 10.18 -22.42
C TRP A 113 8.65 10.05 -23.66
N GLN A 114 7.74 11.01 -23.88
CA GLN A 114 6.92 11.02 -25.11
C GLN A 114 7.70 11.45 -26.35
N ASN A 115 8.66 12.35 -26.15
CA ASN A 115 9.58 12.83 -27.17
C ASN A 115 10.99 12.38 -26.80
N GLU A 116 11.95 12.56 -27.72
CA GLU A 116 13.35 12.28 -27.42
C GLU A 116 13.90 13.35 -26.46
N GLU A 117 13.98 13.01 -25.17
CA GLU A 117 14.45 13.87 -24.10
C GLU A 117 15.44 13.10 -23.22
N PHE A 118 16.32 13.81 -22.51
CA PHE A 118 17.26 13.21 -21.55
C PHE A 118 17.49 14.08 -20.33
N ILE A 119 17.84 13.46 -19.20
CA ILE A 119 18.10 14.13 -17.93
C ILE A 119 19.57 14.56 -17.89
N TYR A 120 19.81 15.86 -18.02
CA TYR A 120 21.17 16.41 -17.95
C TYR A 120 21.71 16.43 -16.53
N SER A 121 20.93 16.89 -15.54
CA SER A 121 21.37 16.91 -14.14
C SER A 121 20.19 16.85 -13.19
N MET A 122 20.39 16.31 -11.99
CA MET A 122 19.37 16.24 -10.94
C MET A 122 19.86 16.79 -9.60
N LYS A 123 18.92 17.28 -8.79
CA LYS A 123 19.09 17.59 -7.36
C LYS A 123 17.94 17.01 -6.55
N GLY A 124 18.22 16.47 -5.38
CA GLY A 124 17.27 15.84 -4.47
C GLY A 124 16.97 14.37 -4.79
N ALA A 125 17.38 13.87 -5.96
CA ALA A 125 17.24 12.49 -6.39
C ALA A 125 18.34 12.16 -7.43
N THR A 126 18.50 10.89 -7.77
CA THR A 126 19.38 10.40 -8.84
C THR A 126 18.72 9.28 -9.64
N THR A 127 19.29 8.88 -10.76
CA THR A 127 18.87 7.63 -11.44
C THR A 127 19.61 6.44 -10.88
N LEU A 128 18.97 5.26 -10.93
CA LEU A 128 19.54 3.99 -10.51
C LEU A 128 20.75 3.61 -11.37
N GLU A 129 20.68 3.87 -12.67
CA GLU A 129 21.76 3.70 -13.62
C GLU A 129 22.19 5.06 -14.18
N GLN A 130 23.50 5.30 -14.22
CA GLN A 130 24.06 6.45 -14.92
C GLN A 130 24.60 5.99 -16.28
N ASP A 131 23.79 6.16 -17.32
CA ASP A 131 24.19 5.87 -18.70
C ASP A 131 24.38 7.18 -19.47
N GLN A 132 25.65 7.54 -19.68
CA GLN A 132 26.06 8.71 -20.47
C GLN A 132 26.40 8.33 -21.91
N ASN A 133 26.78 7.07 -22.14
CA ASN A 133 27.28 6.61 -23.45
C ASN A 133 26.19 6.73 -24.52
N ALA A 134 24.95 6.41 -24.17
CA ALA A 134 23.82 6.57 -25.08
C ALA A 134 23.59 8.03 -25.52
N CYS A 135 23.91 9.03 -24.67
CA CYS A 135 23.88 10.43 -25.12
C CYS A 135 25.11 10.78 -25.94
N ILE A 136 26.31 10.48 -25.42
CA ILE A 136 27.59 10.88 -26.03
C ILE A 136 27.70 10.37 -27.46
N PHE A 137 27.41 9.08 -27.66
CA PHE A 137 27.53 8.42 -28.97
C PHE A 137 26.20 8.37 -29.73
N GLY A 138 25.14 8.95 -29.18
CA GLY A 138 23.81 8.99 -29.78
C GLY A 138 23.45 10.33 -30.40
N LYS A 139 22.16 10.51 -30.65
CA LYS A 139 21.61 11.74 -31.24
C LYS A 139 21.88 12.99 -30.41
N ALA A 140 22.00 12.86 -29.08
CA ALA A 140 22.26 13.99 -28.20
C ALA A 140 23.65 14.58 -28.42
N GLY A 141 24.69 13.74 -28.43
CA GLY A 141 26.07 14.16 -28.72
C GLY A 141 26.21 14.82 -30.09
N SER A 142 25.49 14.32 -31.11
CA SER A 142 25.50 14.95 -32.44
C SER A 142 24.68 16.25 -32.51
N SER A 143 23.65 16.40 -31.69
CA SER A 143 22.74 17.56 -31.73
C SER A 143 23.21 18.74 -30.89
N PHE A 144 24.02 18.48 -29.85
CA PHE A 144 24.45 19.49 -28.90
C PHE A 144 25.97 19.56 -28.79
N VAL A 145 26.58 20.45 -29.58
CA VAL A 145 28.01 20.73 -29.51
C VAL A 145 28.32 21.60 -28.29
N GLY A 146 29.30 21.22 -27.48
CA GLY A 146 29.76 21.99 -26.32
C GLY A 146 28.99 21.73 -25.02
N VAL A 147 28.07 20.77 -25.00
CA VAL A 147 27.48 20.24 -23.76
C VAL A 147 28.45 19.26 -23.12
N ASP A 148 28.68 19.39 -21.81
CA ASP A 148 29.48 18.45 -21.05
C ASP A 148 28.62 17.22 -20.70
N PHE A 149 28.70 16.19 -21.54
CA PHE A 149 27.96 14.95 -21.35
C PHE A 149 28.44 14.12 -20.14
N SER A 150 29.59 14.45 -19.53
CA SER A 150 30.03 13.77 -18.30
C SER A 150 29.16 14.10 -17.08
N THR A 151 28.40 15.19 -17.16
CA THR A 151 27.43 15.61 -16.14
C THR A 151 26.09 14.87 -16.27
N VAL A 152 25.84 14.24 -17.42
CA VAL A 152 24.53 13.63 -17.73
C VAL A 152 24.15 12.58 -16.71
N THR A 153 22.94 12.72 -16.19
CA THR A 153 22.39 11.78 -15.21
C THR A 153 21.79 10.55 -15.91
N SER A 154 20.98 10.75 -16.95
CA SER A 154 20.43 9.62 -17.71
C SER A 154 20.00 9.97 -19.13
N CYS A 155 20.33 9.08 -20.06
CA CYS A 155 19.94 9.10 -21.47
C CYS A 155 18.87 8.06 -21.82
N GLN A 156 18.38 7.33 -20.83
CA GLN A 156 17.43 6.26 -21.05
C GLN A 156 16.07 6.85 -21.45
N ALA A 157 15.41 6.20 -22.42
CA ALA A 157 14.04 6.54 -22.78
C ALA A 157 13.06 6.34 -21.61
N ARG A 158 13.43 5.47 -20.66
CA ARG A 158 12.63 5.10 -19.50
C ARG A 158 13.49 5.05 -18.21
N PRO A 159 13.92 6.19 -17.67
CA PRO A 159 14.83 6.23 -16.53
C PRO A 159 14.13 5.75 -15.24
N THR A 160 14.89 5.06 -14.38
CA THR A 160 14.45 4.73 -13.01
C THR A 160 15.10 5.70 -12.04
N ILE A 161 14.29 6.47 -11.32
CA ILE A 161 14.73 7.50 -10.38
C ILE A 161 14.54 6.99 -8.96
N ILE A 162 15.54 7.26 -8.14
CA ILE A 162 15.60 6.94 -6.73
C ILE A 162 15.95 8.19 -5.93
N ASP A 163 15.48 8.25 -4.70
CA ASP A 163 15.87 9.30 -3.77
C ASP A 163 17.36 9.16 -3.38
N LEU A 164 17.93 10.25 -2.88
CA LEU A 164 19.29 10.25 -2.34
C LEU A 164 19.32 9.76 -0.89
N ASP A 165 20.51 9.34 -0.46
CA ASP A 165 20.73 8.95 0.92
C ASP A 165 20.59 10.14 1.89
N GLN A 166 20.19 9.88 3.14
CA GLN A 166 19.98 10.91 4.16
C GLN A 166 21.20 11.81 4.40
N TYR A 167 22.43 11.27 4.32
CA TYR A 167 23.65 12.07 4.50
C TYR A 167 23.91 13.05 3.34
N LYS A 168 23.20 12.90 2.20
CA LYS A 168 23.26 13.81 1.05
C LYS A 168 22.27 14.98 1.14
N ALA A 169 21.38 15.01 2.12
CA ALA A 169 20.39 16.08 2.28
C ALA A 169 20.99 17.50 2.25
N ASN A 170 22.16 17.68 2.87
CA ASN A 170 22.83 18.98 2.99
C ASN A 170 23.91 19.23 1.92
N ASP A 171 24.10 18.30 0.97
CA ASP A 171 25.08 18.40 -0.12
C ASP A 171 24.75 19.57 -1.05
N SER A 172 25.71 20.47 -1.30
CA SER A 172 25.46 21.68 -2.10
C SER A 172 25.31 21.41 -3.60
N ALA A 173 25.87 20.30 -4.09
CA ALA A 173 25.83 19.94 -5.50
C ALA A 173 24.54 19.21 -5.85
N ILE A 174 24.18 18.17 -5.08
CA ILE A 174 23.07 17.26 -5.42
C ILE A 174 21.92 17.27 -4.41
N GLY A 175 22.08 17.88 -3.24
CA GLY A 175 21.06 17.95 -2.18
C GLY A 175 20.40 19.33 -2.09
N ARG A 176 20.08 19.74 -0.85
CA ARG A 176 19.48 21.03 -0.48
C ARG A 176 18.16 21.36 -1.19
N ILE A 177 17.39 20.33 -1.49
CA ILE A 177 15.99 20.47 -1.90
C ILE A 177 15.12 20.24 -0.66
N GLU A 178 14.13 21.09 -0.42
CA GLU A 178 13.19 20.88 0.68
C GLU A 178 12.49 19.53 0.49
N TYR A 179 12.24 18.79 1.58
CA TYR A 179 11.62 17.46 1.53
C TYR A 179 12.44 16.34 0.84
N CYS A 180 13.70 16.56 0.47
CA CYS A 180 14.52 15.53 -0.18
C CYS A 180 15.42 14.74 0.78
N CYS A 181 15.98 13.66 0.22
CA CYS A 181 17.04 12.79 0.72
C CYS A 181 16.66 12.04 2.00
N ARG A 182 15.77 11.06 1.89
CA ARG A 182 15.41 10.14 2.97
C ARG A 182 15.43 8.68 2.51
N ASN A 183 16.34 8.33 1.61
CA ASN A 183 16.46 6.98 1.03
C ASN A 183 15.13 6.47 0.45
N GLY A 184 14.26 7.37 -0.01
CA GLY A 184 12.98 7.02 -0.60
C GLY A 184 11.89 6.75 0.43
N THR A 185 12.04 7.27 1.65
CA THR A 185 11.01 7.17 2.70
C THR A 185 9.96 8.28 2.55
N LEU A 186 8.71 7.88 2.41
CA LEU A 186 7.51 8.71 2.38
C LEU A 186 6.51 8.22 3.44
N LEU A 187 6.40 8.96 4.53
CA LEU A 187 5.49 8.63 5.63
C LEU A 187 4.06 9.12 5.36
N PRO A 188 3.04 8.50 5.98
CA PRO A 188 1.71 9.10 6.04
C PRO A 188 1.76 10.53 6.59
N SER A 189 1.01 11.44 5.98
CA SER A 189 0.92 12.83 6.46
C SER A 189 0.40 12.94 7.90
N ILE A 190 -0.41 11.99 8.36
CA ILE A 190 -0.91 11.93 9.74
C ILE A 190 0.18 11.59 10.77
N GLN A 191 1.26 10.95 10.32
CA GLN A 191 2.41 10.62 11.16
C GLN A 191 3.39 11.80 11.22
N ASP A 192 3.81 12.31 10.06
CA ASP A 192 4.71 13.45 9.96
C ASP A 192 4.53 14.16 8.59
N PRO A 193 3.85 15.33 8.55
CA PRO A 193 3.66 16.09 7.32
C PRO A 193 4.97 16.53 6.66
N SER A 194 6.06 16.68 7.42
CA SER A 194 7.37 17.07 6.88
C SER A 194 8.08 15.93 6.14
N LYS A 195 7.66 14.68 6.40
CA LYS A 195 8.19 13.47 5.78
C LYS A 195 7.22 12.82 4.80
N SER A 196 6.08 13.46 4.52
CA SER A 196 5.05 12.93 3.61
C SER A 196 5.24 13.36 2.15
N LYS A 197 6.24 14.18 1.85
CA LYS A 197 6.54 14.64 0.49
C LYS A 197 7.98 14.33 0.12
N SER A 198 8.26 14.04 -1.14
CA SER A 198 9.62 13.91 -1.66
C SER A 198 9.74 14.78 -2.89
N VAL A 199 10.74 15.66 -2.92
CA VAL A 199 10.89 16.65 -4.00
C VAL A 199 12.28 16.51 -4.61
N PHE A 200 12.34 16.54 -5.93
CA PHE A 200 13.59 16.65 -6.66
C PHE A 200 13.42 17.56 -7.88
N GLN A 201 14.51 18.13 -8.33
CA GLN A 201 14.57 18.99 -9.50
C GLN A 201 15.51 18.40 -10.54
N MET A 202 15.20 18.65 -11.81
CA MET A 202 16.02 18.19 -12.91
C MET A 202 16.05 19.18 -14.07
N ILE A 203 17.18 19.16 -14.79
CA ILE A 203 17.35 19.85 -16.06
C ILE A 203 17.17 18.81 -17.17
N VAL A 204 16.20 19.04 -18.04
CA VAL A 204 15.87 18.13 -19.15
C VAL A 204 16.19 18.82 -20.46
N TYR A 205 16.93 18.13 -21.33
CA TYR A 205 17.19 18.58 -22.69
C TYR A 205 16.24 17.90 -23.66
N LYS A 206 15.79 18.67 -24.65
CA LYS A 206 14.88 18.24 -25.70
C LYS A 206 15.64 18.06 -27.00
N LEU A 207 15.56 16.90 -27.64
CA LEU A 207 16.20 16.70 -28.93
C LEU A 207 15.40 17.35 -30.08
N PRO A 208 16.06 17.70 -31.20
CA PRO A 208 15.36 18.13 -32.41
C PRO A 208 14.31 17.09 -32.86
N PRO A 209 13.13 17.54 -33.36
CA PRO A 209 12.80 18.91 -33.73
C PRO A 209 12.31 19.80 -32.59
N GLN A 210 12.07 19.25 -31.39
CA GLN A 210 11.45 19.99 -30.28
C GLN A 210 12.38 21.00 -29.60
N SER A 211 13.68 20.93 -29.90
CA SER A 211 14.73 21.77 -29.31
C SER A 211 14.69 23.26 -29.71
N GLN A 212 13.78 23.64 -30.62
CA GLN A 212 13.67 25.01 -31.14
C GLN A 212 12.53 25.82 -30.52
N ASN A 213 11.63 25.19 -29.74
CA ASN A 213 10.42 25.85 -29.24
C ASN A 213 10.27 25.71 -27.72
N SER A 214 10.31 26.83 -26.99
CA SER A 214 10.21 26.84 -25.52
C SER A 214 8.83 26.45 -24.99
N THR A 215 7.76 26.61 -25.78
CA THR A 215 6.39 26.28 -25.34
C THR A 215 6.03 24.82 -25.57
N LEU A 216 6.84 24.10 -26.35
CA LEU A 216 6.58 22.71 -26.70
C LEU A 216 7.25 21.80 -25.68
N ILE A 217 6.49 21.52 -24.63
CA ILE A 217 6.86 20.64 -23.52
C ILE A 217 5.70 19.65 -23.32
N THR A 218 6.03 18.37 -23.28
CA THR A 218 5.07 17.28 -23.04
C THR A 218 5.46 16.54 -21.76
N PRO A 219 4.50 16.21 -20.88
CA PRO A 219 4.83 15.45 -19.69
C PRO A 219 5.23 14.01 -20.06
N PRO A 220 6.09 13.36 -19.26
CA PRO A 220 6.29 11.92 -19.37
C PRO A 220 4.99 11.12 -19.23
N ILE A 221 4.99 9.89 -19.75
CA ILE A 221 3.86 8.95 -19.67
C ILE A 221 4.31 7.65 -19.00
N ASP A 222 3.38 6.70 -18.84
CA ASP A 222 3.65 5.36 -18.31
C ASP A 222 4.38 5.38 -16.96
N TRP A 223 3.91 6.27 -16.09
CA TRP A 223 4.40 6.43 -14.73
C TRP A 223 4.24 5.12 -13.96
N ASN A 224 5.29 4.72 -13.28
CA ASN A 224 5.35 3.52 -12.47
C ASN A 224 6.07 3.85 -11.16
N LEU A 225 5.41 3.59 -10.04
CA LEU A 225 5.90 3.83 -8.70
C LEU A 225 5.97 2.50 -7.96
N THR A 226 7.15 2.12 -7.51
CA THR A 226 7.37 0.90 -6.72
C THR A 226 8.17 1.21 -5.47
N GLY A 227 8.17 0.32 -4.47
CA GLY A 227 8.99 0.45 -3.26
C GLY A 227 9.26 -0.92 -2.63
N THR A 228 10.26 -1.01 -1.76
CA THR A 228 10.72 -2.31 -1.21
C THR A 228 9.74 -2.91 -0.19
N PHE A 229 9.01 -2.05 0.53
CA PHE A 229 8.15 -2.44 1.64
C PHE A 229 6.65 -2.18 1.43
N ASN A 230 6.17 -1.98 0.20
CA ASN A 230 4.76 -1.62 -0.02
C ASN A 230 4.15 -2.15 -1.32
N SER A 231 2.81 -2.16 -1.33
CA SER A 231 1.90 -2.65 -2.35
C SER A 231 2.16 -2.08 -3.75
N ASP A 232 1.78 -2.84 -4.79
CA ASP A 232 1.92 -2.37 -6.18
C ASP A 232 1.03 -1.16 -6.44
N TYR A 233 1.63 -0.04 -6.84
CA TYR A 233 0.89 1.16 -7.25
C TYR A 233 0.62 1.14 -8.75
N LYS A 234 -0.56 1.60 -9.13
CA LYS A 234 -0.89 1.91 -10.51
C LYS A 234 -1.14 3.39 -10.66
N CYS A 235 -0.30 4.02 -11.47
CA CYS A 235 -0.40 5.42 -11.78
C CYS A 235 -1.26 5.66 -13.03
N GLY A 236 -2.01 6.76 -13.00
CA GLY A 236 -2.79 7.23 -14.14
C GLY A 236 -1.97 8.02 -15.16
N GLN A 237 -2.65 8.54 -16.17
CA GLN A 237 -2.06 9.46 -17.14
C GLN A 237 -1.85 10.87 -16.53
N PRO A 238 -0.85 11.63 -16.98
CA PRO A 238 -0.62 13.00 -16.51
C PRO A 238 -1.78 13.92 -16.93
N ARG A 239 -2.29 14.69 -15.98
CA ARG A 239 -3.40 15.63 -16.18
C ARG A 239 -2.89 17.04 -16.06
N LEU A 240 -3.13 17.87 -17.08
CA LEU A 240 -2.78 19.29 -17.03
C LEU A 240 -3.68 20.00 -16.02
N VAL A 241 -3.09 20.52 -14.95
CA VAL A 241 -3.77 21.17 -13.83
C VAL A 241 -3.35 22.64 -13.73
N GLU A 242 -4.02 23.40 -12.87
CA GLU A 242 -3.63 24.79 -12.60
C GLU A 242 -2.17 24.86 -12.15
N PRO A 243 -1.37 25.80 -12.67
CA PRO A 243 0.02 25.96 -12.31
C PRO A 243 0.25 26.02 -10.81
N THR A 244 1.20 25.23 -10.31
CA THR A 244 1.60 25.22 -8.91
C THR A 244 2.27 26.55 -8.58
N LEU A 245 1.90 27.15 -7.43
CA LEU A 245 2.51 28.38 -6.92
C LEU A 245 3.58 28.05 -5.88
N TYR A 246 4.72 28.71 -5.99
CA TYR A 246 5.87 28.60 -5.10
C TYR A 246 6.09 29.92 -4.38
N ALA A 247 6.58 29.85 -3.14
CA ALA A 247 7.06 31.04 -2.44
C ALA A 247 8.33 31.56 -3.13
N ASP A 248 8.45 32.87 -3.25
CA ASP A 248 9.66 33.51 -3.79
C ASP A 248 10.77 33.55 -2.73
N ASP A 249 11.95 33.05 -3.08
CA ASP A 249 13.13 32.99 -2.21
C ASP A 249 13.63 34.38 -1.77
N SER A 250 13.36 35.42 -2.55
CA SER A 250 13.82 36.79 -2.31
C SER A 250 12.80 37.65 -1.55
N VAL A 251 11.51 37.41 -1.74
CA VAL A 251 10.42 38.21 -1.16
C VAL A 251 9.30 37.28 -0.70
N SER A 252 9.17 37.08 0.61
CA SER A 252 8.18 36.15 1.21
C SER A 252 6.71 36.44 0.87
N GLN A 253 6.38 37.65 0.41
CA GLN A 253 5.02 38.04 -0.04
C GLN A 253 4.78 37.79 -1.53
N ARG A 254 5.83 37.50 -2.31
CA ARG A 254 5.74 37.19 -3.73
C ARG A 254 5.62 35.69 -3.92
N THR A 255 4.83 35.29 -4.91
CA THR A 255 4.75 33.90 -5.36
C THR A 255 5.16 33.82 -6.82
N GLU A 256 5.84 32.73 -7.17
CA GLU A 256 6.20 32.41 -8.54
C GLU A 256 5.37 31.21 -9.00
N SER A 257 4.78 31.32 -10.18
CA SER A 257 3.99 30.24 -10.78
C SER A 257 4.90 29.34 -11.62
N ALA A 258 4.66 28.03 -11.56
CA ALA A 258 5.13 27.12 -12.60
C ALA A 258 4.65 27.60 -13.98
N VAL A 259 5.43 27.31 -15.02
CA VAL A 259 5.06 27.56 -16.42
C VAL A 259 3.93 26.61 -16.83
N MET A 260 4.03 25.34 -16.45
CA MET A 260 3.04 24.29 -16.66
C MET A 260 3.11 23.27 -15.52
N SER A 261 1.97 22.70 -15.16
CA SER A 261 1.87 21.71 -14.10
C SER A 261 1.03 20.52 -14.54
N TRP A 262 1.59 19.32 -14.42
CA TRP A 262 0.84 18.08 -14.57
C TRP A 262 0.74 17.36 -13.24
N GLN A 263 -0.40 16.71 -13.01
CA GLN A 263 -0.61 15.81 -11.88
C GLN A 263 -0.82 14.39 -12.37
N VAL A 264 -0.13 13.46 -11.74
CA VAL A 264 -0.34 12.01 -11.85
C VAL A 264 -0.86 11.52 -10.51
N THR A 265 -1.86 10.63 -10.55
CA THR A 265 -2.42 10.01 -9.36
C THR A 265 -2.09 8.52 -9.38
N CYS A 266 -1.50 8.02 -8.31
CA CYS A 266 -1.14 6.62 -8.12
C CYS A 266 -1.93 6.04 -6.95
N ASN A 267 -2.57 4.90 -7.17
CA ASN A 267 -3.34 4.19 -6.14
C ASN A 267 -2.79 2.79 -5.95
N VAL A 268 -2.90 2.28 -4.74
CA VAL A 268 -2.58 0.89 -4.40
C VAL A 268 -3.53 -0.05 -5.14
N THR A 269 -2.99 -1.05 -5.82
CA THR A 269 -3.79 -1.97 -6.66
C THR A 269 -3.98 -3.36 -6.09
N GLN A 270 -3.04 -3.86 -5.30
CA GLN A 270 -3.13 -5.19 -4.72
C GLN A 270 -2.67 -5.16 -3.26
N VAL A 271 -3.46 -5.78 -2.39
CA VAL A 271 -2.94 -6.29 -1.12
C VAL A 271 -1.89 -7.34 -1.51
N PRO A 272 -0.67 -7.31 -0.92
CA PRO A 272 0.36 -8.28 -1.24
C PRO A 272 -0.22 -9.71 -1.21
N VAL A 273 0.02 -10.49 -2.26
CA VAL A 273 -0.44 -11.90 -2.34
C VAL A 273 0.03 -12.71 -1.13
N ILE A 274 1.17 -12.31 -0.57
CA ILE A 274 1.75 -12.87 0.65
C ILE A 274 1.96 -11.73 1.65
N PRO A 275 1.21 -11.71 2.77
CA PRO A 275 1.43 -10.77 3.87
C PRO A 275 2.90 -10.73 4.33
N LYS A 276 3.33 -9.58 4.86
CA LYS A 276 4.69 -9.38 5.42
C LYS A 276 4.73 -9.43 6.93
N CYS A 277 3.57 -9.31 7.56
CA CYS A 277 3.38 -9.35 9.00
C CYS A 277 2.20 -10.25 9.35
N CYS A 278 2.17 -10.68 10.61
CA CYS A 278 1.08 -11.49 11.14
C CYS A 278 0.58 -10.99 12.49
N VAL A 279 -0.63 -11.40 12.84
CA VAL A 279 -1.24 -11.12 14.14
C VAL A 279 -1.39 -12.41 14.94
N SER A 280 -1.29 -12.31 16.26
CA SER A 280 -1.63 -13.36 17.21
C SER A 280 -2.56 -12.82 18.28
N PHE A 281 -3.46 -13.66 18.79
CA PHE A 281 -4.46 -13.27 19.78
C PHE A 281 -4.23 -13.97 21.11
N SER A 282 -4.45 -13.24 22.19
CA SER A 282 -4.41 -13.79 23.55
C SER A 282 -5.34 -13.01 24.47
N ALA A 283 -5.64 -13.57 25.63
CA ALA A 283 -6.54 -12.97 26.61
C ALA A 283 -6.07 -13.24 28.04
N TYR A 284 -6.42 -12.37 28.97
CA TYR A 284 -6.07 -12.49 30.39
C TYR A 284 -6.60 -13.79 31.04
N ASN A 285 -7.70 -14.35 30.52
CA ASN A 285 -8.34 -15.57 31.01
C ASN A 285 -7.88 -16.85 30.30
N ASN A 286 -6.90 -16.75 29.38
CA ASN A 286 -6.39 -17.88 28.62
C ASN A 286 -4.87 -18.01 28.78
N GLN A 287 -4.39 -19.22 29.06
CA GLN A 287 -2.96 -19.52 29.18
C GLN A 287 -2.28 -19.72 27.81
N SER A 288 -3.08 -19.75 26.74
CA SER A 288 -2.65 -19.94 25.36
C SER A 288 -2.70 -18.66 24.55
N VAL A 289 -1.81 -18.56 23.55
CA VAL A 289 -1.88 -17.59 22.46
C VAL A 289 -2.31 -18.35 21.22
N VAL A 290 -3.32 -17.81 20.53
CA VAL A 290 -3.69 -18.22 19.18
C VAL A 290 -2.69 -17.57 18.23
N PRO A 291 -1.78 -18.35 17.61
CA PRO A 291 -0.81 -17.81 16.68
C PRO A 291 -1.47 -17.42 15.35
N CYS A 292 -0.69 -16.79 14.47
CA CYS A 292 -1.08 -16.65 13.08
C CYS A 292 -1.16 -18.01 12.37
N SER A 293 -1.87 -18.03 11.24
CA SER A 293 -1.98 -19.19 10.37
C SER A 293 -0.61 -19.65 9.85
N THR A 294 -0.52 -20.94 9.57
CA THR A 294 0.70 -21.54 9.03
C THR A 294 1.00 -20.97 7.65
N CYS A 295 2.27 -20.70 7.37
CA CYS A 295 2.72 -20.12 6.10
C CYS A 295 2.09 -18.76 5.75
N ALA A 296 1.62 -17.99 6.73
CA ALA A 296 1.01 -16.68 6.52
C ALA A 296 1.89 -15.74 5.67
N CYS A 297 3.21 -15.73 5.87
CA CYS A 297 4.16 -14.93 5.09
C CYS A 297 4.95 -15.77 4.06
N GLY A 298 4.40 -16.92 3.67
CA GLY A 298 4.93 -17.81 2.63
C GLY A 298 5.77 -18.97 3.16
N CYS A 299 5.74 -20.09 2.45
CA CYS A 299 6.53 -21.29 2.76
C CYS A 299 7.19 -21.85 1.49
N THR A 300 8.45 -22.23 1.59
CA THR A 300 9.18 -22.93 0.52
C THR A 300 8.67 -24.36 0.34
N SER A 301 8.90 -24.96 -0.83
CA SER A 301 8.50 -26.34 -1.18
C SER A 301 9.25 -27.42 -0.39
N GLU A 302 10.35 -27.08 0.27
CA GLU A 302 11.27 -28.05 0.87
C GLU A 302 10.94 -28.41 2.33
N ASN A 303 9.93 -27.78 2.93
CA ASN A 303 9.64 -28.00 4.34
C ASN A 303 8.88 -29.32 4.57
N SER A 304 9.37 -30.17 5.47
CA SER A 304 8.74 -31.42 5.91
C SER A 304 7.51 -31.23 6.84
N CYS A 305 6.92 -30.04 6.84
CA CYS A 305 5.78 -29.64 7.67
C CYS A 305 4.49 -29.51 6.84
N ASN A 306 3.35 -29.52 7.51
CA ASN A 306 2.06 -29.34 6.87
C ASN A 306 1.73 -27.85 6.71
N LYS A 307 1.57 -27.41 5.46
CA LYS A 307 1.30 -26.01 5.10
C LYS A 307 -0.15 -25.56 5.31
N SER A 308 -1.07 -26.51 5.53
CA SER A 308 -2.51 -26.25 5.65
C SER A 308 -3.08 -26.72 6.98
N ALA A 309 -2.23 -27.19 7.90
CA ALA A 309 -2.66 -27.56 9.24
C ALA A 309 -2.94 -26.30 10.07
N GLU A 310 -3.86 -26.39 11.02
CA GLU A 310 -4.03 -25.33 12.01
C GLU A 310 -2.74 -25.16 12.84
N ALA A 311 -2.37 -23.92 13.10
CA ALA A 311 -1.20 -23.62 13.92
C ALA A 311 -1.43 -24.06 15.37
N LEU A 312 -0.40 -24.62 16.01
CA LEU A 312 -0.51 -25.07 17.40
C LEU A 312 -0.61 -23.87 18.35
N LEU A 313 -1.58 -23.93 19.27
CA LEU A 313 -1.61 -23.04 20.42
C LEU A 313 -0.27 -23.07 21.15
N ILE A 314 0.17 -21.91 21.61
CA ILE A 314 1.44 -21.78 22.32
C ILE A 314 1.24 -21.17 23.71
N PRO A 315 2.11 -21.50 24.69
CA PRO A 315 2.15 -20.77 25.94
C PRO A 315 2.51 -19.31 25.71
N ILE A 316 1.93 -18.42 26.52
CA ILE A 316 2.16 -16.96 26.41
C ILE A 316 3.64 -16.57 26.56
N GLU A 317 4.39 -17.31 27.37
CA GLU A 317 5.84 -17.12 27.58
C GLU A 317 6.66 -17.37 26.30
N LEU A 318 6.12 -18.08 25.31
CA LEU A 318 6.80 -18.37 24.05
C LEU A 318 6.52 -17.34 22.96
N ALA A 319 5.69 -16.32 23.23
CA ALA A 319 5.39 -15.28 22.25
C ALA A 319 6.65 -14.48 21.83
N THR A 320 7.65 -14.39 22.70
CA THR A 320 8.92 -13.68 22.47
C THR A 320 10.08 -14.59 22.07
N VAL A 321 9.84 -15.90 21.95
CA VAL A 321 10.86 -16.90 21.64
C VAL A 321 10.84 -17.21 20.14
N PRO A 322 12.01 -17.29 19.46
CA PRO A 322 12.08 -17.64 18.06
C PRO A 322 11.42 -19.00 17.77
N PHE A 323 10.86 -19.13 16.56
CA PHE A 323 10.09 -20.30 16.17
C PHE A 323 10.80 -21.63 16.40
N VAL A 324 12.09 -21.72 16.06
CA VAL A 324 12.89 -22.95 16.20
C VAL A 324 12.92 -23.48 17.64
N ASN A 325 13.04 -22.58 18.63
CA ASN A 325 13.06 -22.93 20.05
C ASN A 325 11.66 -23.08 20.65
N ARG A 326 10.65 -22.48 20.00
CA ARG A 326 9.26 -22.52 20.40
C ARG A 326 8.65 -23.90 20.19
N THR A 327 8.98 -24.61 19.09
CA THR A 327 8.39 -25.92 18.78
C THR A 327 8.56 -26.94 19.92
N THR A 328 9.77 -27.15 20.43
CA THR A 328 10.03 -28.14 21.49
C THR A 328 9.22 -27.85 22.76
N LYS A 329 9.15 -26.59 23.17
CA LYS A 329 8.40 -26.18 24.37
C LYS A 329 6.89 -26.27 24.15
N THR A 330 6.40 -25.92 22.96
CA THR A 330 4.99 -26.09 22.59
C THR A 330 4.56 -27.55 22.63
N LEU A 331 5.39 -28.47 22.13
CA LEU A 331 5.09 -29.92 22.17
C LEU A 331 5.04 -30.46 23.59
N ALA A 332 6.01 -30.09 24.43
CA ALA A 332 6.02 -30.46 25.84
C ALA A 332 4.77 -29.94 26.57
N TRP A 333 4.37 -28.70 26.29
CA TRP A 333 3.18 -28.10 26.88
C TRP A 333 1.88 -28.73 26.37
N ALA A 334 1.78 -29.06 25.09
CA ALA A 334 0.63 -29.79 24.54
C ALA A 334 0.51 -31.18 25.19
N GLN A 335 1.63 -31.87 25.43
CA GLN A 335 1.65 -33.14 26.14
C GLN A 335 1.17 -33.01 27.59
N LEU A 336 1.64 -31.98 28.33
CA LEU A 336 1.19 -31.71 29.70
C LEU A 336 -0.33 -31.46 29.79
N ASN A 337 -0.89 -30.79 28.78
CA ASN A 337 -2.32 -30.49 28.70
C ASN A 337 -3.16 -31.58 28.02
N HIS A 338 -2.54 -32.70 27.63
CA HIS A 338 -3.19 -33.82 26.93
C HIS A 338 -3.90 -33.39 25.62
N TRP A 339 -3.32 -32.41 24.92
CA TRP A 339 -3.86 -31.92 23.66
C TRP A 339 -3.37 -32.76 22.48
N PRO A 340 -4.22 -32.98 21.46
CA PRO A 340 -3.81 -33.73 20.28
C PRO A 340 -2.74 -32.94 19.51
N VAL A 341 -1.66 -33.63 19.15
CA VAL A 341 -0.60 -33.09 18.29
C VAL A 341 -0.65 -33.82 16.94
N PRO A 342 -0.70 -33.12 15.80
CA PRO A 342 -0.63 -33.72 14.49
C PRO A 342 0.66 -34.53 14.27
N LYS A 343 0.58 -35.66 13.57
CA LYS A 343 1.76 -36.47 13.21
C LYS A 343 2.78 -35.68 12.37
N VAL A 344 2.27 -34.84 11.46
CA VAL A 344 3.08 -33.89 10.68
C VAL A 344 2.81 -32.51 11.25
N LEU A 345 3.83 -31.89 11.81
CA LEU A 345 3.69 -30.59 12.47
C LEU A 345 3.30 -29.49 11.48
N PRO A 346 2.52 -28.49 11.91
CA PRO A 346 2.24 -27.30 11.11
C PRO A 346 3.53 -26.53 10.80
N CYS A 347 3.55 -25.91 9.63
CA CYS A 347 4.64 -25.00 9.27
C CYS A 347 4.62 -23.70 10.07
N PRO A 348 5.79 -23.05 10.26
CA PRO A 348 5.85 -21.67 10.75
C PRO A 348 5.08 -20.69 9.88
N ASP A 349 4.73 -19.53 10.45
CA ASP A 349 4.16 -18.41 9.71
C ASP A 349 5.18 -17.73 8.77
N ASN A 350 6.48 -17.77 9.12
CA ASN A 350 7.62 -17.16 8.42
C ASN A 350 7.55 -15.63 8.27
N CYS A 351 6.83 -14.95 9.16
CA CYS A 351 6.67 -13.51 9.12
C CYS A 351 7.86 -12.79 9.78
N GLY A 352 8.36 -11.74 9.13
CA GLY A 352 9.45 -10.92 9.67
C GLY A 352 8.98 -9.99 10.80
N VAL A 353 7.68 -9.67 10.84
CA VAL A 353 7.06 -8.88 11.90
C VAL A 353 5.83 -9.63 12.42
N SER A 354 5.67 -9.67 13.73
CA SER A 354 4.46 -10.22 14.34
C SER A 354 3.88 -9.25 15.36
N VAL A 355 2.56 -9.10 15.37
CA VAL A 355 1.82 -8.28 16.32
C VAL A 355 1.02 -9.20 17.23
N ASN A 356 1.20 -9.09 18.54
CA ASN A 356 0.32 -9.71 19.51
C ASN A 356 -0.72 -8.71 20.00
N TRP A 357 -1.99 -9.06 19.86
CA TRP A 357 -3.10 -8.36 20.47
C TRP A 357 -3.60 -9.18 21.66
N HIS A 358 -3.42 -8.62 22.85
CA HIS A 358 -3.77 -9.26 24.11
C HIS A 358 -4.93 -8.51 24.78
N LEU A 359 -6.07 -9.17 24.96
CA LEU A 359 -7.18 -8.64 25.76
C LEU A 359 -6.76 -8.65 27.24
N VAL A 360 -6.55 -7.46 27.81
CA VAL A 360 -6.05 -7.28 29.19
C VAL A 360 -7.21 -7.33 30.19
N SER A 361 -8.34 -6.69 29.86
CA SER A 361 -9.53 -6.63 30.71
C SER A 361 -10.77 -6.29 29.90
N ASP A 362 -11.93 -6.75 30.33
CA ASP A 362 -13.25 -6.54 29.71
C ASP A 362 -14.32 -6.20 30.77
N TYR A 363 -14.07 -5.16 31.58
CA TYR A 363 -15.02 -4.71 32.59
C TYR A 363 -16.29 -4.09 31.97
N THR A 364 -17.35 -3.97 32.78
CA THR A 364 -18.67 -3.52 32.32
C THR A 364 -18.71 -2.08 31.80
N ASP A 365 -17.81 -1.23 32.28
CA ASP A 365 -17.70 0.20 31.93
C ASP A 365 -16.53 0.49 30.98
N GLY A 366 -15.69 -0.51 30.70
CA GLY A 366 -14.54 -0.34 29.82
C GLY A 366 -13.67 -1.58 29.69
N TRP A 367 -12.88 -1.60 28.62
CA TRP A 367 -11.97 -2.70 28.32
C TRP A 367 -10.61 -2.15 27.91
N SER A 368 -9.60 -3.02 27.99
CA SER A 368 -8.25 -2.65 27.58
C SER A 368 -7.58 -3.79 26.84
N ALA A 369 -6.74 -3.43 25.87
CA ALA A 369 -5.94 -4.39 25.13
C ALA A 369 -4.49 -3.91 25.02
N ARG A 370 -3.56 -4.84 25.00
CA ARG A 370 -2.15 -4.58 24.77
C ARG A 370 -1.79 -5.00 23.35
N MET A 371 -1.24 -4.07 22.59
CA MET A 371 -0.57 -4.37 21.33
C MET A 371 0.92 -4.49 21.60
N THR A 372 1.53 -5.60 21.19
CA THR A 372 2.98 -5.81 21.23
C THR A 372 3.47 -6.14 19.84
N ILE A 373 4.41 -5.36 19.32
CA ILE A 373 5.00 -5.50 18.00
C ILE A 373 6.38 -6.12 18.18
N PHE A 374 6.64 -7.20 17.44
CA PHE A 374 7.90 -7.92 17.41
C PHE A 374 8.54 -7.80 16.04
N ASN A 375 9.79 -7.35 16.00
CA ASN A 375 10.62 -7.37 14.80
C ASN A 375 11.61 -8.53 14.87
N TRP A 376 11.41 -9.52 14.01
CA TRP A 376 12.24 -10.70 13.88
C TRP A 376 13.32 -10.54 12.80
N GLN A 377 13.33 -9.43 12.07
CA GLN A 377 14.32 -9.14 11.04
C GLN A 377 15.62 -8.63 11.66
N GLY A 378 16.73 -8.75 10.95
CA GLY A 378 18.01 -8.18 11.38
C GLY A 378 18.09 -6.66 11.26
N LEU A 379 17.20 -6.04 10.48
CA LEU A 379 17.15 -4.60 10.25
C LEU A 379 16.15 -3.94 11.20
N GLN A 380 16.46 -2.71 11.62
CA GLN A 380 15.55 -1.87 12.39
C GLN A 380 14.51 -1.19 11.48
N PHE A 381 13.30 -0.98 11.99
CA PHE A 381 12.31 -0.10 11.37
C PHE A 381 12.40 1.29 11.99
N ALA A 382 12.74 2.28 11.17
CA ALA A 382 12.74 3.69 11.56
C ALA A 382 11.38 4.32 11.27
N ASP A 383 10.91 5.18 12.18
CA ASP A 383 9.61 5.84 12.11
C ASP A 383 8.47 4.83 11.87
N TRP A 384 8.53 3.66 12.52
CA TRP A 384 7.53 2.62 12.34
C TRP A 384 6.11 3.11 12.70
N SER A 385 5.13 2.53 12.03
CA SER A 385 3.72 2.80 12.24
C SER A 385 2.88 1.53 12.18
N ALA A 386 1.72 1.56 12.81
CA ALA A 386 0.73 0.50 12.69
C ALA A 386 -0.68 1.09 12.70
N ALA A 387 -1.64 0.36 12.15
CA ALA A 387 -3.04 0.74 12.18
C ALA A 387 -3.90 -0.44 12.63
N VAL A 388 -4.91 -0.17 13.45
CA VAL A 388 -5.79 -1.19 14.01
C VAL A 388 -7.23 -0.82 13.66
N GLU A 389 -7.88 -1.65 12.86
CA GLU A 389 -9.30 -1.49 12.51
C GLU A 389 -10.18 -2.30 13.47
N LEU A 390 -11.11 -1.64 14.14
CA LEU A 390 -12.02 -2.24 15.11
C LEU A 390 -13.48 -2.23 14.61
N GLY A 391 -14.33 -3.00 15.28
CA GLY A 391 -15.78 -2.94 15.07
C GLY A 391 -16.38 -1.61 15.54
N ASP A 392 -17.45 -1.16 14.87
CA ASP A 392 -18.20 0.07 15.23
C ASP A 392 -18.68 0.06 16.69
N SER A 393 -19.01 -1.14 17.18
CA SER A 393 -19.51 -1.43 18.54
C SER A 393 -18.54 -1.02 19.65
N VAL A 394 -17.23 -0.98 19.37
CA VAL A 394 -16.21 -0.67 20.39
C VAL A 394 -15.31 0.52 20.03
N PHE A 395 -15.17 0.84 18.74
CA PHE A 395 -14.26 1.89 18.28
C PHE A 395 -14.60 3.26 18.88
N SER A 396 -15.89 3.59 18.98
CA SER A 396 -16.36 4.87 19.56
C SER A 396 -15.94 5.07 21.02
N GLY A 397 -15.61 3.99 21.73
CA GLY A 397 -15.13 4.02 23.10
C GLY A 397 -13.62 4.26 23.24
N PHE A 398 -12.85 4.33 22.15
CA PHE A 398 -11.40 4.50 22.23
C PHE A 398 -11.01 5.81 22.95
N GLN A 399 -10.16 5.68 23.96
CA GLN A 399 -9.69 6.81 24.76
C GLN A 399 -8.28 7.25 24.39
N LYS A 400 -7.31 6.32 24.48
CA LYS A 400 -5.88 6.61 24.28
C LYS A 400 -5.04 5.35 24.18
N THR A 401 -3.81 5.53 23.70
CA THR A 401 -2.67 4.63 23.89
C THR A 401 -1.69 5.21 24.90
N TYR A 402 -1.05 4.37 25.72
CA TYR A 402 -0.20 4.85 26.83
C TYR A 402 1.26 5.14 26.45
N SER A 403 1.78 4.49 25.40
CA SER A 403 3.21 4.48 25.05
C SER A 403 3.45 4.79 23.58
N PHE A 404 2.40 4.86 22.76
CA PHE A 404 2.44 5.24 21.36
C PHE A 404 1.73 6.57 21.18
N ASN A 405 2.15 7.34 20.18
CA ASN A 405 1.31 8.39 19.61
C ASN A 405 0.17 7.74 18.81
N TYR A 406 -0.94 8.46 18.67
CA TYR A 406 -2.08 7.94 17.93
C TYR A 406 -2.83 9.02 17.16
N SER A 407 -3.58 8.60 16.16
CA SER A 407 -4.53 9.41 15.41
C SER A 407 -5.65 8.54 14.86
N THR A 408 -6.79 9.13 14.50
CA THR A 408 -7.97 8.41 14.03
C THR A 408 -8.36 8.89 12.63
N PRO A 409 -7.76 8.33 11.55
CA PRO A 409 -7.97 8.80 10.18
C PRO A 409 -9.38 8.54 9.62
N GLY A 410 -10.23 7.79 10.32
CA GLY A 410 -11.55 7.37 9.87
C GLY A 410 -11.67 5.84 9.81
N ASN A 411 -12.80 5.33 9.30
CA ASN A 411 -13.06 3.89 9.09
C ASN A 411 -12.73 3.01 10.32
N ASN A 412 -13.10 3.46 11.51
CA ASN A 412 -12.84 2.77 12.78
C ASN A 412 -11.38 2.34 12.99
N THR A 413 -10.46 3.12 12.43
CA THR A 413 -9.03 2.84 12.46
C THR A 413 -8.35 3.70 13.50
N ILE A 414 -7.55 3.06 14.36
CA ILE A 414 -6.60 3.71 15.26
C ILE A 414 -5.22 3.57 14.61
N PHE A 415 -4.66 4.68 14.14
CA PHE A 415 -3.29 4.75 13.64
C PHE A 415 -2.37 5.05 14.82
N VAL A 416 -1.29 4.27 14.98
CA VAL A 416 -0.31 4.41 16.06
C VAL A 416 1.11 4.44 15.52
N TYR A 417 1.98 5.17 16.20
CA TYR A 417 3.39 5.28 15.83
C TYR A 417 4.25 5.60 17.05
N GLY A 418 5.56 5.42 16.90
CA GLY A 418 6.53 5.64 17.97
C GLY A 418 6.52 7.08 18.53
N LEU A 419 6.75 7.20 19.84
CA LEU A 419 7.10 8.48 20.45
C LEU A 419 8.48 8.93 19.97
N ASN A 420 8.60 10.20 19.56
CA ASN A 420 9.87 10.79 19.10
C ASN A 420 10.99 10.74 20.16
N GLN A 421 10.65 10.54 21.44
CA GLN A 421 11.58 10.35 22.55
C GLN A 421 11.98 8.87 22.72
N GLY A 422 12.64 8.31 21.70
CA GLY A 422 13.29 7.00 21.79
C GLY A 422 12.46 5.78 21.39
N LEU A 423 11.20 5.94 20.99
CA LEU A 423 10.35 4.83 20.48
C LEU A 423 10.10 4.90 18.97
N SER A 424 10.70 5.87 18.26
CA SER A 424 10.61 5.97 16.79
C SER A 424 11.33 4.84 16.06
N TYR A 425 12.16 4.06 16.76
CA TYR A 425 12.85 2.89 16.20
C TYR A 425 12.31 1.59 16.81
N LEU A 426 12.03 0.61 15.95
CA LEU A 426 11.78 -0.78 16.32
C LEU A 426 13.01 -1.59 15.87
N ASN A 427 13.88 -1.89 16.83
CA ASN A 427 15.14 -2.59 16.58
C ASN A 427 14.93 -3.97 15.96
N GLY A 428 15.95 -4.50 15.29
CA GLY A 428 15.96 -5.87 14.81
C GLY A 428 16.20 -6.90 15.91
N ILE A 429 16.22 -8.17 15.52
CA ILE A 429 16.56 -9.30 16.40
C ILE A 429 17.99 -9.16 16.95
N TYR A 430 18.15 -9.38 18.25
CA TYR A 430 19.44 -9.39 18.95
C TYR A 430 19.47 -10.55 19.94
N ASP A 431 20.54 -11.36 19.90
CA ASP A 431 20.74 -12.52 20.79
C ASP A 431 19.51 -13.45 20.87
N ASN A 432 18.90 -13.75 19.72
CA ASN A 432 17.67 -14.55 19.60
C ASN A 432 16.40 -13.93 20.25
N TYR A 433 16.41 -12.65 20.59
CA TYR A 433 15.22 -11.90 21.03
C TYR A 433 14.82 -10.87 19.98
N PRO A 434 13.53 -10.77 19.60
CA PRO A 434 13.08 -9.76 18.66
C PRO A 434 13.22 -8.36 19.28
N GLY A 435 13.29 -7.34 18.43
CA GLY A 435 13.00 -5.99 18.91
C GLY A 435 11.52 -5.87 19.29
N ILE A 436 11.22 -5.14 20.36
CA ILE A 436 9.87 -5.09 20.94
C ILE A 436 9.43 -3.64 21.11
N GLN A 437 8.22 -3.35 20.67
CA GLN A 437 7.47 -2.14 21.04
C GLN A 437 6.10 -2.55 21.56
N GLN A 438 5.62 -1.92 22.63
CA GLN A 438 4.32 -2.26 23.21
C GLN A 438 3.56 -1.05 23.72
N SER A 439 2.23 -1.12 23.65
CA SER A 439 1.36 -0.16 24.31
C SER A 439 0.02 -0.77 24.71
N VAL A 440 -0.56 -0.21 25.75
CA VAL A 440 -1.94 -0.51 26.18
C VAL A 440 -2.88 0.52 25.55
N PHE A 441 -4.02 0.02 25.08
CA PHE A 441 -5.14 0.74 24.50
C PHE A 441 -6.28 0.70 25.50
N SER A 442 -6.89 1.85 25.77
CA SER A 442 -7.99 2.00 26.74
C SER A 442 -9.28 2.35 26.02
N PHE A 443 -10.37 1.70 26.41
CA PHE A 443 -11.70 1.89 25.81
C PHE A 443 -12.77 1.96 26.89
N THR A 444 -13.76 2.85 26.71
CA THR A 444 -15.00 2.85 27.50
C THR A 444 -16.10 2.05 26.82
N LEU A 445 -17.00 1.47 27.60
CA LEU A 445 -18.21 0.83 27.10
C LEU A 445 -19.45 1.56 27.62
N ASP A 446 -20.38 1.83 26.70
CA ASP A 446 -21.73 2.25 27.07
C ASP A 446 -22.64 1.02 27.07
N ALA A 447 -22.89 0.50 28.28
CA ALA A 447 -23.69 -0.70 28.51
C ALA A 447 -25.13 -0.61 27.96
N GLN A 448 -25.63 0.59 27.63
CA GLN A 448 -26.98 0.77 27.09
C GLN A 448 -27.05 0.83 25.56
N LYS A 449 -25.92 1.01 24.86
CA LYS A 449 -25.90 1.14 23.39
C LYS A 449 -25.37 -0.08 22.65
N ASN A 450 -24.50 -0.88 23.26
CA ASN A 450 -23.70 -1.83 22.51
C ASN A 450 -23.90 -3.25 23.02
N ASN A 451 -24.51 -4.11 22.18
CA ASN A 451 -24.47 -5.56 22.38
C ASN A 451 -23.07 -6.06 21.97
N VAL A 452 -22.10 -5.91 22.87
CA VAL A 452 -20.68 -6.24 22.63
C VAL A 452 -20.45 -7.73 22.88
N SER A 453 -19.94 -8.42 21.87
CA SER A 453 -19.51 -9.80 21.96
C SER A 453 -18.00 -9.88 22.19
N LEU A 454 -17.50 -11.05 22.62
CA LEU A 454 -16.06 -11.30 22.76
C LEU A 454 -15.27 -10.98 21.47
N GLN A 455 -15.89 -11.17 20.29
CA GLN A 455 -15.24 -10.92 19.01
C GLN A 455 -14.99 -9.45 18.74
N ASP A 456 -15.80 -8.55 19.30
CA ASP A 456 -15.66 -7.12 19.11
C ASP A 456 -14.39 -6.56 19.78
N PHE A 457 -13.85 -7.24 20.80
CA PHE A 457 -12.60 -6.84 21.48
C PHE A 457 -11.33 -7.16 20.69
N TYR A 458 -11.45 -7.82 19.54
CA TYR A 458 -10.33 -8.15 18.66
C TYR A 458 -10.40 -7.34 17.37
N PRO A 459 -9.24 -6.92 16.83
CA PRO A 459 -9.20 -6.16 15.60
C PRO A 459 -9.69 -6.99 14.41
N LYS A 460 -10.40 -6.33 13.51
CA LYS A 460 -10.79 -6.88 12.21
C LYS A 460 -9.60 -6.92 11.26
N LYS A 461 -8.76 -5.89 11.32
CA LYS A 461 -7.53 -5.76 10.54
C LYS A 461 -6.45 -5.10 11.35
N VAL A 462 -5.21 -5.47 11.06
CA VAL A 462 -4.02 -4.78 11.54
C VAL A 462 -3.12 -4.51 10.35
N PHE A 463 -2.58 -3.30 10.30
CA PHE A 463 -1.57 -2.91 9.32
C PHE A 463 -0.27 -2.59 10.05
N PHE A 464 0.87 -2.98 9.49
CA PHE A 464 2.19 -2.58 9.94
C PHE A 464 2.94 -1.93 8.79
N ASP A 465 3.37 -0.68 8.97
CA ASP A 465 4.02 0.16 7.95
C ASP A 465 3.28 0.12 6.59
N GLY A 466 1.95 0.21 6.61
CA GLY A 466 1.09 0.19 5.43
C GLY A 466 0.69 -1.19 4.91
N ASN A 467 1.29 -2.27 5.41
CA ASN A 467 1.00 -3.64 4.95
C ASN A 467 -0.06 -4.30 5.83
N GLU A 468 -1.12 -4.84 5.21
CA GLU A 468 -2.13 -5.63 5.91
C GLU A 468 -1.50 -6.94 6.43
N CYS A 469 -1.65 -7.19 7.73
CA CYS A 469 -1.13 -8.38 8.38
C CYS A 469 -2.11 -9.55 8.28
N ALA A 470 -1.58 -10.76 8.23
CA ALA A 470 -2.39 -11.97 8.31
C ALA A 470 -3.04 -12.10 9.70
N MET A 471 -4.36 -12.23 9.74
CA MET A 471 -5.14 -12.39 10.97
C MET A 471 -5.29 -13.88 11.34
N PRO A 472 -5.33 -14.24 12.64
CA PRO A 472 -5.72 -15.58 13.06
C PRO A 472 -7.17 -15.91 12.69
N ASP A 473 -7.42 -17.17 12.35
CA ASP A 473 -8.78 -17.66 12.02
C ASP A 473 -9.66 -17.86 13.26
N THR A 474 -9.05 -18.00 14.44
CA THR A 474 -9.74 -18.33 15.68
C THR A 474 -9.43 -17.31 16.78
N LEU A 475 -10.38 -17.15 17.70
CA LEU A 475 -10.19 -16.34 18.89
C LEU A 475 -9.75 -17.20 20.08
N PRO A 476 -9.07 -16.63 21.09
CA PRO A 476 -8.80 -17.31 22.33
C PRO A 476 -10.12 -17.67 23.02
N LEU A 477 -10.57 -18.92 22.87
CA LEU A 477 -11.75 -19.43 23.56
C LEU A 477 -11.34 -19.94 24.96
N ASN A 478 -12.21 -19.71 25.94
CA ASN A 478 -12.09 -20.39 27.23
C ASN A 478 -12.18 -21.90 27.02
N ASN A 479 -11.38 -22.67 27.78
CA ASN A 479 -11.18 -24.13 27.71
C ASN A 479 -12.45 -25.02 27.71
N VAL A 480 -13.66 -24.45 27.72
CA VAL A 480 -14.95 -25.14 27.68
C VAL A 480 -15.42 -25.39 26.22
N GLY A 481 -14.88 -24.69 25.23
CA GLY A 481 -15.37 -24.74 23.83
C GLY A 481 -14.80 -25.84 22.94
N ARG A 482 -13.72 -26.53 23.33
CA ARG A 482 -13.10 -27.60 22.50
C ARG A 482 -13.82 -28.95 22.56
N LEU A 483 -14.93 -29.06 23.30
CA LEU A 483 -15.71 -30.30 23.42
C LEU A 483 -16.83 -30.45 22.38
N ILE A 484 -17.06 -29.48 21.47
CA ILE A 484 -18.17 -29.56 20.51
C ILE A 484 -17.71 -29.16 19.10
N SER A 485 -16.90 -29.98 18.45
CA SER A 485 -16.81 -29.98 16.98
C SER A 485 -16.74 -31.37 16.31
N SER A 486 -16.93 -32.47 17.06
CA SER A 486 -16.98 -33.83 16.49
C SER A 486 -18.37 -34.50 16.50
N LEU A 487 -19.45 -33.76 16.76
CA LEU A 487 -20.83 -34.31 16.78
C LEU A 487 -21.73 -33.78 15.66
N ILE A 488 -21.17 -33.44 14.50
CA ILE A 488 -21.95 -33.25 13.27
C ILE A 488 -21.43 -34.22 12.23
N THR A 489 -21.80 -35.50 12.36
CA THR A 489 -22.01 -36.41 11.23
C THR A 489 -22.70 -37.68 11.73
N VAL A 490 -23.77 -38.05 11.03
CA VAL A 490 -24.54 -39.30 11.12
C VAL A 490 -25.56 -39.41 12.26
N LEU A 491 -26.78 -38.95 12.00
CA LEU A 491 -28.03 -39.72 12.25
C LEU A 491 -29.21 -39.01 11.60
N ALA A 492 -29.35 -39.18 10.28
CA ALA A 492 -30.61 -38.99 9.58
C ALA A 492 -31.02 -40.35 9.00
N LEU A 493 -31.68 -41.16 9.82
CA LEU A 493 -32.45 -42.32 9.37
C LEU A 493 -33.93 -41.90 9.42
N PRO A 494 -34.67 -41.88 8.29
CA PRO A 494 -36.09 -41.64 8.35
C PRO A 494 -36.78 -42.94 8.82
N LEU A 495 -37.54 -42.83 9.90
CA LEU A 495 -38.51 -43.84 10.32
C LEU A 495 -39.60 -43.94 9.24
N VAL A 496 -39.51 -44.95 8.39
CA VAL A 496 -40.61 -45.41 7.55
C VAL A 496 -41.56 -46.21 8.46
N VAL A 497 -42.65 -45.56 8.86
CA VAL A 497 -43.78 -46.23 9.52
C VAL A 497 -44.57 -46.98 8.45
N ILE A 498 -44.38 -48.29 8.37
CA ILE A 498 -45.25 -49.20 7.61
C ILE A 498 -46.39 -49.61 8.54
N CYS A 499 -47.58 -49.01 8.36
CA CYS A 499 -48.81 -49.52 8.94
C CYS A 499 -49.32 -50.70 8.10
N PHE A 500 -49.12 -51.93 8.59
CA PHE A 500 -49.92 -53.08 8.17
C PHE A 500 -51.03 -53.31 9.20
N GLY A 501 -52.29 -53.20 8.77
CA GLY A 501 -53.46 -53.55 9.56
C GLY A 501 -53.63 -55.07 9.70
N PRO A 502 -54.22 -55.57 10.80
CA PRO A 502 -54.53 -56.98 10.92
C PRO A 502 -55.92 -57.28 10.35
N SER A 503 -55.96 -58.13 9.33
CA SER A 503 -57.14 -58.96 9.04
C SER A 503 -57.11 -60.15 10.01
N GLY A 504 -58.21 -60.34 10.74
CA GLY A 504 -58.32 -61.33 11.81
C GLY A 504 -58.45 -62.77 11.34
N TYR A 505 -58.39 -63.68 12.32
CA TYR A 505 -59.10 -64.95 12.35
C TYR A 505 -59.30 -65.40 13.80
N LEU A 506 -60.54 -65.87 14.05
CA LEU A 506 -61.18 -66.40 15.27
C LEU A 506 -61.79 -65.40 16.25
#